data_AF-A0A645EQE4-F1
#
_entry.id   AF-A0A645EQE4-F1
#
_cell.length_a   1.000
_cell.length_b   1.000
_cell.length_c   1.000
_cell.angle_alpha   90.00
_cell.angle_beta   90.00
_cell.angle_gamma   90.00
#
_symmetry.space_group_name_H-M   'P 1'
#
loop_
_entity.id
_entity.type
_entity.pdbx_description
1 polymer ?
#
loop_
_entity_poly.entity_id
_entity_poly.type
_entity_poly.pdbx_seq_one_letter_code
_entity_poly.pdbx_strand_id
1 'polypeptide(L)'
;MISGNGGLKGYLGTTDAREVEKMIHEGNEEANLVYRAMAYQIAKGIGELATVLKGNVDAIILTGGIAYSKMMTDMIKERVEFIAPVEIMAGENEMESLALGTLRVLRNEEQAKEYTE
;
A
#
# COMPACT_ATOMS: atom_id res chain seq x y z
N MET A 1 -13.15 15.06 -14.12
CA MET A 1 -13.75 13.75 -14.42
C MET A 1 -12.86 12.55 -14.03
N ILE A 2 -11.70 12.78 -13.37
CA ILE A 2 -10.74 11.71 -12.99
C ILE A 2 -10.96 11.23 -11.54
N SER A 3 -11.58 12.03 -10.66
CA SER A 3 -11.85 11.62 -9.29
C SER A 3 -13.05 10.67 -9.22
N GLY A 4 -12.83 9.48 -8.64
CA GLY A 4 -13.88 8.56 -8.24
C GLY A 4 -14.30 7.48 -9.24
N ASN A 5 -13.88 7.55 -10.51
CA ASN A 5 -14.20 6.54 -11.55
C ASN A 5 -12.94 5.97 -12.26
N GLY A 6 -11.75 6.13 -11.67
CA GLY A 6 -10.52 5.50 -12.13
C GLY A 6 -10.18 4.20 -11.39
N GLY A 7 -9.04 3.59 -11.71
CA GLY A 7 -8.54 2.40 -11.01
C GLY A 7 -9.49 1.20 -11.08
N LEU A 8 -9.51 0.38 -10.04
CA LEU A 8 -10.38 -0.82 -9.96
C LEU A 8 -11.84 -0.49 -10.27
N LYS A 9 -12.35 0.65 -9.77
CA LYS A 9 -13.74 1.05 -10.01
C LYS A 9 -14.02 1.40 -11.46
N GLY A 10 -13.06 1.99 -12.16
CA GLY A 10 -13.19 2.33 -13.58
C GLY A 10 -13.23 1.10 -14.49
N TYR A 11 -12.47 0.05 -14.15
CA TYR A 11 -12.41 -1.17 -14.93
C TYR A 11 -13.46 -2.22 -14.52
N LEU A 12 -13.64 -2.41 -13.22
CA LEU A 12 -14.37 -3.55 -12.64
C LEU A 12 -15.64 -3.13 -11.88
N GLY A 13 -15.94 -1.82 -11.81
CA GLY A 13 -17.13 -1.30 -11.13
C GLY A 13 -17.06 -1.30 -9.59
N THR A 14 -15.97 -1.78 -8.99
CA THR A 14 -15.79 -1.86 -7.54
C THR A 14 -14.42 -1.33 -7.09
N THR A 15 -14.36 -0.82 -5.86
CA THR A 15 -13.10 -0.50 -5.17
C THR A 15 -12.71 -1.56 -4.16
N ASP A 16 -13.54 -2.58 -3.94
CA ASP A 16 -13.30 -3.62 -2.93
C ASP A 16 -12.41 -4.71 -3.50
N ALA A 17 -11.18 -4.79 -2.99
CA ALA A 17 -10.21 -5.81 -3.36
C ALA A 17 -10.73 -7.25 -3.14
N ARG A 18 -11.57 -7.47 -2.13
CA ARG A 18 -12.13 -8.79 -1.81
C ARG A 18 -13.11 -9.24 -2.90
N GLU A 19 -13.86 -8.29 -3.45
CA GLU A 19 -14.77 -8.56 -4.56
C GLU A 19 -13.98 -8.88 -5.83
N VAL A 20 -12.92 -8.13 -6.11
CA VAL A 20 -12.03 -8.39 -7.26
C VAL A 20 -11.37 -9.77 -7.15
N GLU A 21 -10.87 -10.15 -5.98
CA GLU A 21 -10.32 -11.49 -5.76
C GLU A 21 -11.35 -12.60 -5.96
N LYS A 22 -12.59 -12.38 -5.51
CA LYS A 22 -13.69 -13.31 -5.78
C LYS A 22 -13.92 -13.47 -7.29
N MET A 23 -13.97 -12.38 -8.05
CA MET A 23 -14.10 -12.43 -9.52
C MET A 23 -12.97 -13.24 -10.16
N ILE A 24 -11.73 -13.05 -9.69
CA ILE A 24 -10.55 -13.80 -10.18
C ILE A 24 -10.71 -15.30 -9.90
N HIS A 25 -11.12 -15.67 -8.69
CA HIS A 25 -11.36 -17.07 -8.32
C HIS A 25 -12.49 -17.72 -9.13
N GLU A 26 -13.48 -16.93 -9.56
CA GLU A 26 -14.57 -17.36 -10.45
C GLU A 26 -14.16 -17.41 -11.93
N GLY A 27 -12.90 -17.08 -12.26
CA GLY A 27 -12.34 -17.19 -13.62
C GLY A 27 -12.46 -15.92 -14.45
N ASN A 28 -12.69 -14.75 -13.83
CA ASN A 28 -12.71 -13.48 -14.55
C ASN A 28 -11.29 -13.03 -14.93
N GLU A 29 -10.94 -13.26 -16.20
CA GLU A 29 -9.65 -12.88 -16.81
C GLU A 29 -9.38 -11.37 -16.78
N GLU A 30 -10.40 -10.53 -16.96
CA GLU A 30 -10.25 -9.08 -16.94
C GLU A 30 -9.92 -8.57 -15.54
N ALA A 31 -10.63 -9.07 -14.52
CA ALA A 31 -10.33 -8.78 -13.12
C ALA A 31 -8.89 -9.18 -12.78
N ASN A 32 -8.45 -10.35 -13.23
CA ASN A 32 -7.08 -10.83 -13.03
C ASN A 32 -6.05 -9.90 -13.70
N LEU A 33 -6.28 -9.53 -14.95
CA LEU A 33 -5.40 -8.62 -15.69
C LEU A 33 -5.27 -7.26 -14.98
N VAL A 34 -6.39 -6.66 -14.58
CA VAL A 34 -6.43 -5.35 -13.92
C VAL A 34 -5.77 -5.41 -12.55
N TYR A 35 -6.03 -6.45 -11.76
CA TYR A 35 -5.46 -6.61 -10.42
C TYR A 35 -3.94 -6.86 -10.48
N ARG A 36 -3.48 -7.66 -11.44
CA ARG A 36 -2.04 -7.83 -11.73
C ARG A 36 -1.39 -6.54 -12.20
N ALA A 37 -2.07 -5.74 -13.02
CA ALA A 37 -1.57 -4.44 -13.46
C ALA A 37 -1.43 -3.45 -12.30
N MET A 38 -2.36 -3.48 -11.33
CA MET A 38 -2.23 -2.71 -10.09
C MET A 38 -1.00 -3.14 -9.28
N ALA A 39 -0.81 -4.43 -9.05
CA ALA A 39 0.39 -4.96 -8.38
C ALA A 39 1.68 -4.54 -9.09
N TYR A 40 1.69 -4.59 -10.42
CA TYR A 40 2.82 -4.18 -11.26
C TYR A 40 3.18 -2.70 -11.08
N GLN A 41 2.18 -1.80 -11.06
CA GLN A 41 2.44 -0.37 -10.85
C GLN A 41 2.94 -0.09 -9.42
N ILE A 42 2.41 -0.78 -8.42
CA ILE A 42 2.90 -0.66 -7.03
C ILE A 42 4.37 -1.10 -6.96
N ALA A 43 4.71 -2.26 -7.53
CA ALA A 43 6.08 -2.76 -7.56
C ALA A 43 7.03 -1.80 -8.29
N LYS A 44 6.59 -1.20 -9.40
CA LYS A 44 7.36 -0.16 -10.09
C LYS A 44 7.62 1.06 -9.21
N GLY A 45 6.60 1.56 -8.51
CA GLY A 45 6.76 2.69 -7.60
C GLY A 45 7.76 2.39 -6.48
N ILE A 46 7.74 1.17 -5.94
CA ILE A 46 8.76 0.71 -4.97
C ILE A 46 10.15 0.72 -5.60
N GLY A 47 10.30 0.18 -6.81
CA GLY A 47 11.57 0.15 -7.54
C GLY A 47 12.13 1.53 -7.87
N GLU A 48 11.27 2.50 -8.19
CA GLU A 48 11.66 3.90 -8.42
C GLU A 48 12.33 4.50 -7.17
N LEU A 49 11.79 4.23 -5.98
CA LEU A 49 12.34 4.72 -4.71
C LEU A 49 13.68 4.05 -4.33
N ALA A 50 13.95 2.83 -4.79
CA ALA A 50 15.23 2.18 -4.55
C ALA A 50 16.41 3.02 -5.09
N THR A 51 16.21 3.73 -6.21
CA THR A 51 17.24 4.61 -6.78
C THR A 51 17.52 5.83 -5.90
N VAL A 52 16.50 6.35 -5.20
CA VAL A 52 16.61 7.50 -4.27
C VAL A 52 17.54 7.13 -3.11
N LEU A 53 17.42 5.89 -2.62
CA LEU A 53 18.26 5.34 -1.55
C LEU A 53 19.57 4.73 -2.05
N LYS A 54 19.88 4.86 -3.35
CA LYS A 54 21.07 4.27 -4.00
C LYS A 54 21.17 2.76 -3.79
N GLY A 55 20.03 2.07 -3.75
CA GLY A 55 19.94 0.64 -3.48
C GLY A 55 20.16 0.23 -2.02
N ASN A 56 20.44 1.17 -1.11
CA ASN A 56 20.59 0.86 0.31
C ASN A 56 19.21 0.89 0.98
N VAL A 57 18.46 -0.19 0.81
CA VAL A 57 17.11 -0.36 1.37
C VAL A 57 17.17 -1.44 2.44
N ASP A 58 16.85 -1.08 3.68
CA ASP A 58 16.86 -2.04 4.80
C ASP A 58 15.65 -2.99 4.75
N ALA A 59 14.47 -2.45 4.41
CA ALA A 59 13.24 -3.21 4.28
C ALA A 59 12.22 -2.47 3.40
N ILE A 60 11.28 -3.23 2.83
CA ILE A 60 10.10 -2.73 2.13
C ILE A 60 8.88 -3.12 2.96
N ILE A 61 8.10 -2.12 3.41
CA ILE A 61 6.90 -2.35 4.22
C ILE A 61 5.66 -2.22 3.35
N LEU A 62 4.86 -3.30 3.26
CA LEU A 62 3.53 -3.27 2.66
C LEU A 62 2.49 -3.10 3.76
N THR A 63 1.83 -1.94 3.77
CA THR A 63 0.84 -1.56 4.79
C THR A 63 -0.45 -1.03 4.15
N GLY A 64 -1.39 -0.53 4.96
CA GLY A 64 -2.71 -0.07 4.53
C GLY A 64 -3.70 -1.22 4.35
N GLY A 65 -4.94 -0.89 4.00
CA GLY A 65 -6.02 -1.88 3.87
C GLY A 65 -5.77 -2.96 2.80
N ILE A 66 -5.08 -2.63 1.70
CA ILE A 66 -4.80 -3.60 0.63
C ILE A 66 -3.82 -4.69 1.06
N ALA A 67 -2.99 -4.44 2.08
CA ALA A 67 -2.03 -5.42 2.56
C ALA A 67 -2.66 -6.63 3.26
N TYR A 68 -3.98 -6.60 3.56
CA TYR A 68 -4.73 -7.80 3.96
C TYR A 68 -4.91 -8.80 2.81
N SER A 69 -4.79 -8.36 1.56
CA SER A 69 -4.82 -9.23 0.39
C SER A 69 -3.50 -9.99 0.27
N LYS A 70 -3.53 -11.30 0.52
CA LYS A 70 -2.38 -12.16 0.25
C LYS A 70 -2.04 -12.21 -1.24
N MET A 71 -3.05 -12.24 -2.11
CA MET A 71 -2.86 -12.27 -3.55
C MET A 71 -2.10 -11.03 -4.04
N MET A 72 -2.48 -9.83 -3.58
CA MET A 72 -1.80 -8.59 -3.93
C MET A 72 -0.39 -8.52 -3.35
N THR A 73 -0.24 -8.83 -2.06
CA THR A 73 1.07 -8.75 -1.39
C THR A 73 2.07 -9.75 -1.96
N ASP A 74 1.65 -10.98 -2.29
CA ASP A 74 2.51 -11.98 -2.95
C ASP A 74 2.98 -11.48 -4.32
N MET A 75 2.07 -10.93 -5.14
CA MET A 75 2.42 -10.39 -6.46
C MET A 75 3.40 -9.21 -6.37
N ILE A 76 3.24 -8.34 -5.38
CA ILE A 76 4.19 -7.24 -5.17
C ILE A 76 5.53 -7.79 -4.69
N LYS A 77 5.51 -8.67 -3.68
CA LYS A 77 6.71 -9.25 -3.06
C LYS A 77 7.60 -9.95 -4.07
N GLU A 78 7.04 -10.81 -4.91
CA GLU A 78 7.74 -11.51 -6.01
C GLU A 78 8.60 -10.56 -6.86
N ARG A 79 8.16 -9.32 -7.04
CA ARG A 79 8.81 -8.34 -7.92
C ARG A 79 9.85 -7.49 -7.22
N VAL A 80 9.76 -7.31 -5.90
CA VAL A 80 10.55 -6.30 -5.17
C VAL A 80 11.45 -6.89 -4.10
N GLU A 81 11.29 -8.16 -3.73
CA GLU A 81 12.10 -8.80 -2.68
C GLU A 81 13.58 -8.94 -3.04
N PHE A 82 13.93 -8.80 -4.33
CA PHE A 82 15.33 -8.72 -4.75
C PHE A 82 16.03 -7.42 -4.29
N ILE A 83 15.25 -6.38 -3.96
CA ILE A 83 15.76 -5.08 -3.50
C ILE A 83 16.09 -5.15 -2.00
N ALA A 84 15.16 -5.66 -1.20
CA ALA A 84 15.27 -5.78 0.25
C ALA A 84 14.20 -6.74 0.81
N PRO A 85 14.33 -7.21 2.06
CA PRO A 85 13.28 -7.97 2.74
C PRO A 85 11.93 -7.23 2.73
N VAL A 86 10.85 -7.97 2.44
CA VAL A 86 9.49 -7.43 2.38
C VAL A 86 8.70 -7.88 3.60
N GLU A 87 8.26 -6.91 4.39
CA GLU A 87 7.44 -7.12 5.59
C GLU A 87 6.01 -6.64 5.35
N ILE A 88 5.03 -7.44 5.78
CA ILE A 88 3.61 -7.14 5.63
C ILE A 88 3.07 -6.67 6.98
N MET A 89 2.69 -5.39 7.04
CA MET A 89 2.10 -4.76 8.22
C MET A 89 0.71 -4.24 7.87
N ALA A 90 -0.25 -5.17 7.75
CA ALA A 90 -1.57 -4.87 7.23
C ALA A 90 -2.39 -3.96 8.14
N GLY A 91 -3.22 -3.11 7.53
CA GLY A 91 -4.05 -2.15 8.23
C GLY A 91 -3.34 -0.84 8.54
N GLU A 92 -4.01 -0.04 9.35
CA GLU A 92 -3.61 1.32 9.72
C GLU A 92 -3.90 1.48 11.21
N ASN A 93 -3.00 2.14 11.94
CA ASN A 93 -3.16 2.41 13.37
C ASN A 93 -3.39 3.90 13.62
N GLU A 94 -4.30 4.52 12.87
CA GLU A 94 -4.48 5.98 12.86
C GLU A 94 -4.81 6.55 14.24
N MET A 95 -5.84 6.01 14.91
CA MET A 95 -6.28 6.49 16.21
C MET A 95 -5.21 6.34 17.29
N GLU A 96 -4.51 5.22 17.29
CA GLU A 96 -3.40 4.97 18.21
C GLU A 96 -2.21 5.89 17.90
N SER A 97 -1.87 6.08 16.61
CA SER A 97 -0.78 6.97 16.18
C SER A 97 -1.04 8.42 16.59
N LEU A 98 -2.28 8.90 16.47
CA LEU A 98 -2.71 10.22 16.93
C LEU A 98 -2.57 10.34 18.45
N ALA A 99 -3.11 9.38 19.20
CA ALA A 99 -3.06 9.38 20.66
C ALA A 99 -1.61 9.34 21.18
N LEU A 100 -0.77 8.46 20.62
CA LEU A 100 0.63 8.34 21.00
C LEU A 100 1.44 9.57 20.59
N GLY A 101 1.14 10.18 19.44
CA GLY A 101 1.74 11.46 19.03
C GLY A 101 1.45 12.57 20.03
N THR A 102 0.19 12.75 20.41
CA THR A 102 -0.20 13.73 21.45
C THR A 102 0.46 13.41 22.80
N LEU A 103 0.51 12.13 23.18
CA LEU A 103 1.09 11.72 24.46
C LEU A 103 2.58 12.06 24.56
N ARG A 104 3.36 11.90 23.47
CA ARG A 104 4.78 12.28 23.45
C ARG A 104 4.99 13.76 23.72
N VAL A 105 4.13 14.62 23.16
CA VAL A 105 4.14 16.07 23.44
C VAL A 105 3.82 16.35 24.90
N LEU A 106 2.75 15.74 25.43
CA LEU A 106 2.35 15.93 26.84
C LEU A 106 3.40 15.44 27.84
N ARG A 107 4.25 14.48 27.45
CA ARG A 107 5.36 13.97 28.26
C ARG A 107 6.68 14.72 28.09
N ASN A 108 6.73 15.74 27.22
CA ASN A 108 7.96 16.44 26.82
C ASN A 108 9.00 15.53 26.13
N GLU A 109 8.56 14.43 25.51
CA GLU A 109 9.39 13.55 24.68
C GLU A 109 9.53 14.08 23.25
N GLU A 110 8.56 14.91 22.81
CA GLU A 110 8.53 15.56 21.49
C GLU A 110 8.07 17.02 21.65
N GLN A 111 8.65 17.95 20.88
CA GLN A 111 8.20 19.34 20.87
C GLN A 111 7.03 19.51 19.89
N ALA A 112 5.95 20.15 20.35
CA ALA A 112 4.86 20.55 19.46
C ALA A 112 5.38 21.55 18.41
N LYS A 113 4.96 21.37 17.16
CA LYS A 113 5.25 22.31 16.08
C LYS A 113 4.07 23.26 15.90
N GLU A 114 4.37 24.55 15.78
CA GLU A 114 3.38 25.54 15.37
C GLU A 114 3.34 25.58 13.84
N TYR A 115 2.13 25.45 13.29
CA TYR A 115 1.90 25.65 11.87
C TYR A 115 1.63 27.14 11.63
N THR A 116 2.51 27.81 10.90
CA THR A 116 2.36 29.21 10.50
C THR A 116 2.00 29.28 9.02
N GLU A 117 1.01 30.10 8.67
CA GLU A 117 0.64 30.41 7.27
C GLU A 117 1.68 31.30 6.56
#